data_AF-A0A382PTV3-F1
#
_entry.id   AF-A0A382PTV3-F1
#
_cell.length_a   1.000
_cell.length_b   1.000
_cell.length_c   1.000
_cell.angle_alpha   90.00
_cell.angle_beta   90.00
_cell.angle_gamma   90.00
#
_symmetry.space_group_name_H-M   'P 1'
#
loop_
_entity.id
_entity.type
_entity.pdbx_description
1 polymer ?
#
loop_
_entity_poly.entity_id
_entity_poly.type
_entity_poly.pdbx_seq_one_letter_code
_entity_poly.pdbx_strand_id
1 'polypeptide(L)' 'MPEHLKMATQAVEYAVKQGEIIVFTDRDIVMKYLPTEAAKNHLKIKIEFEGDSAWKITISKNNKRKG' A
#
# COMPACT_ATOMS: atom_id res chain seq x y z
N MET A 1 7.46 14.56 -8.93
CA MET A 1 7.30 13.39 -8.06
C MET A 1 8.19 12.27 -8.57
N PRO A 2 9.04 11.66 -7.72
CA PRO A 2 9.87 10.51 -8.10
C PRO A 2 9.03 9.32 -8.61
N GLU A 3 9.60 8.52 -9.52
CA GLU A 3 8.89 7.41 -10.18
C GLU A 3 8.33 6.36 -9.21
N HIS A 4 9.13 5.96 -8.22
CA HIS A 4 8.71 5.01 -7.19
C HIS A 4 7.53 5.53 -6.34
N LEU A 5 7.45 6.84 -6.09
CA LEU A 5 6.30 7.43 -5.39
C LEU A 5 5.07 7.50 -6.29
N LYS A 6 5.24 7.76 -7.59
CA LYS A 6 4.16 7.67 -8.58
C LYS A 6 3.54 6.28 -8.62
N MET A 7 4.38 5.23 -8.69
CA MET A 7 3.92 3.84 -8.66
C MET A 7 3.20 3.50 -7.34
N ALA A 8 3.72 3.99 -6.21
CA ALA A 8 3.07 3.82 -4.91
C ALA A 8 1.67 4.48 -4.88
N THR A 9 1.53 5.70 -5.41
CA THR A 9 0.22 6.37 -5.53
C THR A 9 -0.73 5.57 -6.41
N GLN A 10 -0.26 5.09 -7.56
CA GLN A 10 -1.07 4.27 -8.47
C GLN A 10 -1.52 2.95 -7.82
N ALA A 11 -0.68 2.32 -7.01
CA ALA A 11 -1.05 1.12 -6.26
C ALA A 11 -2.21 1.41 -5.28
N VAL A 12 -2.16 2.54 -4.56
CA VAL A 12 -3.25 2.98 -3.68
C VAL A 12 -4.54 3.21 -4.48
N GLU A 13 -4.49 3.94 -5.60
CA GLU A 13 -5.66 4.15 -6.47
C GLU A 13 -6.23 2.83 -7.01
N TYR A 14 -5.36 1.87 -7.34
CA TYR A 14 -5.76 0.55 -7.78
C TYR A 14 -6.47 -0.22 -6.67
N ALA A 15 -5.96 -0.18 -5.44
CA ALA A 15 -6.62 -0.78 -4.27
C ALA A 15 -8.01 -0.15 -4.01
N VAL A 16 -8.16 1.16 -4.21
CA VAL A 16 -9.48 1.84 -4.14
C VAL A 16 -10.45 1.30 -5.20
N LYS A 17 -9.97 0.93 -6.40
CA LYS A 17 -10.84 0.40 -7.46
C LYS A 17 -11.12 -1.09 -7.29
N GLN A 18 -10.08 -1.90 -7.17
CA GLN A 18 -10.12 -3.37 -7.24
C GLN A 18 -10.26 -4.06 -5.89
N GLY A 19 -10.02 -3.36 -4.78
CA GLY A 19 -10.27 -3.86 -3.43
C GLY A 19 -9.01 -4.29 -2.66
N GLU A 20 -8.00 -4.84 -3.33
CA GLU A 20 -6.72 -5.21 -2.70
C GLU A 20 -5.56 -5.19 -3.70
N ILE A 21 -4.36 -4.84 -3.23
CA ILE A 21 -3.09 -4.96 -3.96
C ILE A 21 -1.95 -5.28 -2.99
N ILE A 22 -0.91 -5.93 -3.52
CA ILE A 22 0.34 -6.20 -2.80
C ILE A 22 1.47 -5.45 -3.50
N VAL A 23 2.25 -4.69 -2.72
CA VAL A 23 3.41 -3.93 -3.19
C VAL A 23 4.67 -4.51 -2.55
N PHE A 24 5.68 -4.78 -3.35
CA PHE A 24 7.01 -5.18 -2.89
C PHE A 24 7.98 -4.00 -3.04
N THR A 25 8.72 -3.67 -1.99
CA THR A 25 9.69 -2.56 -2.02
C THR A 25 10.81 -2.77 -1.03
N ASP A 26 12.04 -2.50 -1.44
CA ASP A 26 13.23 -2.36 -0.58
C ASP A 26 13.45 -0.92 -0.09
N ARG A 27 12.68 0.04 -0.65
CA ARG A 27 12.85 1.47 -0.39
C ARG A 27 12.09 1.95 0.85
N ASP A 28 12.81 2.48 1.83
CA ASP A 28 12.25 3.13 3.03
C ASP A 28 11.24 4.25 2.71
N ILE A 29 11.48 5.02 1.65
CA ILE A 29 10.60 6.15 1.31
C ILE A 29 9.21 5.69 0.89
N VAL A 30 9.10 4.53 0.23
CA VAL A 30 7.81 3.93 -0.16
C VAL A 30 7.08 3.42 1.08
N MET A 31 7.80 2.80 2.03
CA MET A 31 7.22 2.37 3.32
C MET A 31 6.67 3.52 4.15
N LYS A 32 7.30 4.71 4.10
CA LYS A 32 6.81 5.90 4.82
C LYS A 32 5.64 6.54 4.09
N TYR A 33 5.62 6.50 2.77
CA TYR A 33 4.63 7.16 1.94
C TYR A 33 3.28 6.40 1.84
N LEU A 34 3.33 5.07 1.64
CA LEU A 34 2.13 4.25 1.43
C LEU A 34 1.11 4.31 2.59
N PRO A 35 1.52 4.24 3.88
CA PRO A 35 0.59 4.37 5.00
C PRO A 35 -0.16 5.69 5.01
N THR A 36 0.51 6.80 4.69
CA THR A 36 -0.12 8.12 4.64
C THR A 36 -1.16 8.20 3.51
N GLU A 37 -0.82 7.73 2.30
CA GLU A 37 -1.76 7.76 1.18
C GLU A 37 -2.93 6.79 1.34
N ALA A 38 -2.69 5.60 1.88
CA ALA A 38 -3.76 4.65 2.19
C ALA A 38 -4.71 5.19 3.26
N ALA A 39 -4.19 5.88 4.30
CA ALA A 39 -5.02 6.50 5.33
C ALA A 39 -5.95 7.58 4.76
N LYS A 40 -5.48 8.42 3.82
CA LYS A 40 -6.31 9.41 3.11
C LYS A 40 -7.47 8.77 2.35
N ASN A 41 -7.28 7.55 1.86
CA ASN A 41 -8.27 6.79 1.09
C ASN A 41 -9.06 5.79 1.95
N HIS A 42 -8.94 5.85 3.29
CA HIS A 42 -9.59 4.93 4.23
C HIS A 42 -9.29 3.43 3.97
N LEU A 43 -8.11 3.14 3.45
CA LEU A 43 -7.64 1.79 3.19
C LEU A 43 -6.91 1.22 4.42
N LYS A 44 -6.95 -0.10 4.55
CA LYS A 44 -6.16 -0.87 5.51
C LYS A 44 -4.81 -1.22 4.88
N ILE A 45 -3.74 -1.11 5.67
CA ILE A 45 -2.41 -1.57 5.29
C ILE A 45 -1.96 -2.70 6.23
N LYS A 46 -1.27 -3.69 5.66
CA LYS A 46 -0.45 -4.67 6.38
C LYS A 46 0.96 -4.61 5.81
N ILE A 47 1.96 -4.48 6.67
CA ILE A 47 3.38 -4.46 6.28
C ILE A 47 4.04 -5.69 6.89
N GLU A 48 4.69 -6.47 6.06
CA GLU A 48 5.42 -7.67 6.43
C GLU A 48 6.82 -7.61 5.80
N PHE A 49 7.84 -8.03 6.53
CA PHE A 49 9.16 -8.22 5.96
C PHE A 49 9.24 -9.63 5.39
N GLU A 50 9.33 -9.75 4.06
CA GLU A 50 9.51 -11.04 3.40
C GLU A 50 11.02 -11.17 3.14
N GLY A 51 11.64 -12.20 3.73
CA GLY A 51 13.10 -12.27 3.94
C GLY A 51 13.97 -12.02 2.71
N ASP A 52 15.22 -11.67 3.01
CA ASP A 52 16.36 -11.27 2.16
C ASP A 52 16.49 -9.80 1.75
N SER A 53 15.46 -9.09 1.28
CA SER A 53 15.69 -7.67 0.84
C SER A 53 14.46 -6.77 0.71
N ALA A 54 13.23 -7.25 0.88
CA ALA A 54 12.05 -6.48 0.51
C ALA A 54 10.92 -6.51 1.56
N TRP A 55 10.19 -5.41 1.61
CA TRP A 55 8.96 -5.26 2.36
C TRP A 55 7.78 -5.61 1.47
N LYS A 56 6.90 -6.44 1.99
CA LYS A 56 5.60 -6.78 1.44
C LYS A 56 4.54 -5.92 2.09
N ILE A 57 3.89 -5.09 1.30
CA ILE A 57 2.88 -4.13 1.75
C ILE A 57 1.55 -4.49 1.08
N THR A 58 0.63 -5.04 1.85
CA THR A 58 -0.73 -5.33 1.39
C THR A 58 -1.62 -4.14 1.70
N ILE A 59 -2.29 -3.61 0.69
CA ILE A 59 -3.23 -2.49 0.79
C ILE A 59 -4.61 -2.98 0.38
N SER A 60 -5.60 -2.87 1.26
CA SER A 60 -6.95 -3.36 0.99
C SER A 60 -8.03 -2.40 1.48
N LYS A 61 -9.22 -2.48 0.89
CA LYS A 61 -10.38 -1.73 1.38
C LYS A 61 -10.68 -2.15 2.81
N ASN A 62 -11.04 -1.16 3.62
CA ASN A 62 -11.62 -1.44 4.92
C ASN A 62 -13.04 -1.97 4.74
N ASN A 63 -13.18 -3.25 4.40
CA ASN A 63 -14.45 -3.95 4.43
C ASN A 63 -14.86 -4.16 5.90
N LYS A 64 -15.28 -3.09 6.57
CA LYS A 64 -16.27 -3.22 7.63
C LYS A 64 -17.52 -3.79 6.96
N ARG A 65 -17.62 -5.12 6.88
CA ARG A 65 -18.91 -5.78 6.73
C ARG A 65 -19.81 -5.19 7.82
N LYS A 66 -20.79 -4.37 7.42
CA LYS A 66 -21.98 -4.12 8.23
C LYS A 66 -22.66 -5.48 8.35
N GLY A 67 -22.33 -6.20 9.42
CA GLY A 67 -23.17 -7.25 9.98
C GLY A 67 -24.21 -6.61 10.89
#